data_AF-A0A2E2DD12-F1
#
_entry.id   AF-A0A2E2DD12-F1
#
_cell.length_a   1.000
_cell.length_b   1.000
_cell.length_c   1.000
_cell.angle_alpha   90.00
_cell.angle_beta   90.00
_cell.angle_gamma   90.00
#
_symmetry.space_group_name_H-M   'P 1'
#
loop_
_entity.id
_entity.type
_entity.pdbx_description
1 polymer ?
#
loop_
_entity_poly.entity_id
_entity_poly.type
_entity_poly.pdbx_seq_one_letter_code
_entity_poly.pdbx_strand_id
1 'polypeptide(L)'
;MKPHIFSLTVAGLLFSTMVNAEEQNYQQCLFNPANEVAAEQAGQSTAVFCASRHFDTAPTAFQAQVLNQDIEGFKQRDPKFKAFYDGIRQHGSNDIYTDRQIILMFIDKREVNKD
;
A
#
# COMPACT_ATOMS: atom_id res chain seq x y z
N MET A 1 -39.85 3.00 -52.86
CA MET A 1 -38.72 2.04 -52.78
C MET A 1 -37.45 2.87 -52.67
N LYS A 2 -36.73 2.79 -51.54
CA LYS A 2 -35.65 3.70 -51.13
C LYS A 2 -34.41 2.85 -50.83
N PRO A 3 -33.20 3.19 -51.31
CA PRO A 3 -32.03 2.32 -51.17
C PRO A 3 -31.46 2.38 -49.76
N HIS A 4 -31.10 1.22 -49.21
CA HIS A 4 -30.30 1.08 -48.01
C HIS A 4 -28.84 1.36 -48.34
N ILE A 5 -28.29 2.43 -47.76
CA ILE A 5 -26.84 2.64 -47.66
C ILE A 5 -26.57 2.86 -46.18
N PHE A 6 -26.12 1.82 -45.49
CA PHE A 6 -25.49 1.95 -44.19
C PHE A 6 -24.50 0.80 -44.04
N SER A 7 -23.21 1.13 -44.13
CA SER A 7 -22.17 0.71 -43.20
C SER A 7 -20.81 0.88 -43.86
N LEU A 8 -20.25 2.09 -43.72
CA LEU A 8 -18.82 2.30 -43.85
C LEU A 8 -18.14 1.89 -42.54
N THR A 9 -17.29 0.86 -42.66
CA THR A 9 -15.99 0.71 -42.02
C THR A 9 -15.56 1.76 -41.00
N VAL A 10 -15.35 1.33 -39.75
CA VAL A 10 -14.17 1.71 -38.94
C VAL A 10 -13.75 0.48 -38.12
N ALA A 11 -13.01 -0.42 -38.77
CA ALA A 11 -12.10 -1.32 -38.07
C ALA A 11 -10.85 -0.49 -37.74
N GLY A 12 -10.79 0.06 -36.53
CA GLY A 12 -9.72 0.95 -36.13
C GLY A 12 -9.49 0.85 -34.63
N LEU A 13 -8.28 0.41 -34.28
CA LEU A 13 -7.61 0.59 -32.99
C LEU A 13 -8.11 -0.24 -31.81
N LEU A 14 -7.78 -1.54 -31.84
CA LEU A 14 -7.52 -2.33 -30.63
C LEU A 14 -6.01 -2.35 -30.31
N PHE A 15 -5.36 -1.18 -30.36
CA PHE A 15 -4.03 -0.98 -29.81
C PHE A 15 -4.09 0.21 -28.87
N SER A 16 -4.39 -0.05 -27.60
CA SER A 16 -4.09 0.89 -26.53
C SER A 16 -3.83 0.13 -25.25
N THR A 17 -2.54 0.13 -24.93
CA THR A 17 -1.95 -0.03 -23.59
C THR A 17 -2.15 -1.38 -22.91
N MET A 18 -1.18 -2.27 -23.14
CA MET A 18 -0.66 -3.06 -22.03
C MET A 18 -0.23 -2.04 -20.96
N VAL A 19 -1.06 -1.85 -19.94
CA VAL A 19 -0.65 -1.13 -18.75
C VAL A 19 0.41 -2.01 -18.11
N ASN A 20 1.68 -1.63 -18.26
CA ASN A 20 2.72 -2.14 -17.38
C ASN A 20 2.32 -1.71 -15.98
N ALA A 21 1.66 -2.60 -15.25
CA ALA A 21 1.65 -2.57 -13.80
C ALA A 21 3.07 -2.96 -13.36
N GLU A 22 4.04 -2.07 -13.63
CA GLU A 22 5.28 -2.07 -12.88
C GLU A 22 4.85 -1.74 -11.45
N GLU A 23 4.87 -2.75 -10.60
CA GLU A 23 4.61 -2.61 -9.17
C GLU A 23 5.61 -1.58 -8.64
N GLN A 24 5.17 -0.33 -8.53
CA GLN A 24 6.01 0.72 -7.97
C GLN A 24 6.46 0.24 -6.59
N ASN A 25 7.76 0.11 -6.38
CA ASN A 25 8.32 -0.29 -5.09
C ASN A 25 8.77 0.95 -4.30
N TYR A 26 9.03 0.77 -3.00
CA TYR A 26 9.39 1.86 -2.09
C TYR A 26 10.53 2.73 -2.61
N GLN A 27 11.56 2.12 -3.22
CA GLN A 27 12.72 2.84 -3.75
C GLN A 27 12.34 3.73 -4.94
N GLN A 28 11.53 3.20 -5.86
CA GLN A 28 11.02 3.99 -7.00
C GLN A 28 10.13 5.15 -6.53
N CYS A 29 9.33 4.93 -5.48
CA CYS A 29 8.55 6.01 -4.88
C CYS A 29 9.45 7.09 -4.26
N LEU A 30 10.47 6.67 -3.51
CA LEU A 30 11.35 7.58 -2.74
C LEU A 30 12.11 8.55 -3.65
N PHE A 31 12.51 8.11 -4.85
CA PHE A 31 13.27 8.91 -5.80
C PHE A 31 12.43 9.59 -6.89
N ASN A 32 11.11 9.51 -6.81
CA ASN A 32 10.23 10.24 -7.72
C ASN A 32 9.96 11.66 -7.16
N PRO A 33 10.40 12.73 -7.85
CA PRO A 33 10.21 14.11 -7.37
C PRO A 33 8.74 14.50 -7.18
N ALA A 34 7.81 13.89 -7.91
CA ALA A 34 6.38 14.16 -7.73
C ALA A 34 5.86 13.73 -6.36
N ASN A 35 6.49 12.72 -5.74
CA ASN A 35 6.11 12.21 -4.43
C ASN A 35 6.60 13.09 -3.28
N GLU A 36 7.65 13.89 -3.49
CA GLU A 36 8.11 14.87 -2.50
C GLU A 36 7.04 15.94 -2.26
N VAL A 37 6.52 16.52 -3.35
CA VAL A 37 5.42 17.49 -3.28
C VAL A 37 4.16 16.89 -2.67
N ALA A 38 3.83 15.64 -3.03
CA ALA A 38 2.67 14.96 -2.46
C ALA A 38 2.85 14.63 -0.96
N ALA A 39 4.08 14.31 -0.54
CA ALA A 39 4.42 14.08 0.87
C ALA A 39 4.31 15.36 1.69
N GLU A 40 4.81 16.49 1.19
CA GLU A 40 4.67 17.80 1.83
C GLU A 40 3.19 18.19 1.99
N GLN A 41 2.37 18.01 0.95
CA GLN A 41 0.93 18.26 1.01
C GLN A 41 0.22 17.37 2.03
N ALA A 42 0.72 16.15 2.24
CA ALA A 42 0.24 15.22 3.25
C ALA A 42 0.82 15.49 4.66
N GLY A 43 1.73 16.46 4.82
CA GLY A 43 2.41 16.75 6.09
C GLY A 43 3.33 15.61 6.56
N GLN A 44 3.86 14.82 5.63
CA GLN A 44 4.71 13.65 5.90
C GLN A 44 6.08 13.84 5.25
N SER A 45 7.10 13.15 5.76
CA SER A 45 8.35 13.00 5.00
C SER A 45 8.12 12.07 3.81
N THR A 46 8.87 12.28 2.73
CA THR A 46 8.79 11.42 1.52
C THR A 46 8.99 9.94 1.85
N ALA A 47 9.86 9.62 2.81
CA ALA A 47 10.09 8.26 3.28
C ALA A 47 8.83 7.64 3.93
N VAL A 48 8.15 8.36 4.81
CA VAL A 48 6.91 7.87 5.46
C VAL A 48 5.77 7.80 4.44
N PHE A 49 5.66 8.81 3.58
CA PHE A 49 4.68 8.86 2.51
C PHE A 49 4.81 7.64 1.58
N CYS A 50 6.02 7.31 1.16
CA CYS A 50 6.29 6.15 0.31
C CYS A 50 6.14 4.83 1.06
N ALA A 51 6.54 4.76 2.33
CA ALA A 51 6.35 3.56 3.15
C ALA A 51 4.86 3.24 3.36
N SER A 52 4.00 4.25 3.48
CA SER A 52 2.56 4.03 3.62
C SER A 52 1.90 3.40 2.38
N ARG A 53 2.49 3.63 1.19
CA ARG A 53 1.98 3.16 -0.11
C ARG A 53 2.64 1.86 -0.58
N HIS A 54 3.90 1.68 -0.21
CA HIS A 54 4.74 0.55 -0.64
C HIS A 54 5.28 -0.22 0.57
N PHE A 55 4.38 -0.50 1.51
CA PHE A 55 4.69 -1.01 2.85
C PHE A 55 5.61 -2.23 2.84
N ASP A 56 5.29 -3.25 2.04
CA ASP A 56 6.05 -4.51 2.02
C ASP A 56 7.47 -4.39 1.49
N THR A 57 7.76 -3.34 0.72
CA THR A 57 9.08 -3.08 0.13
C THR A 57 9.85 -1.99 0.87
N ALA A 58 9.22 -1.35 1.87
CA ALA A 58 9.85 -0.32 2.68
C ALA A 58 10.77 -0.95 3.74
N PRO A 59 11.87 -0.26 4.14
CA PRO A 59 12.67 -0.71 5.27
C PRO A 59 11.82 -0.85 6.54
N THR A 60 12.12 -1.87 7.35
CA THR A 60 11.40 -2.22 8.59
C THR A 60 11.17 -1.04 9.53
N ALA A 61 12.15 -0.12 9.64
CA ALA A 61 12.02 1.08 10.46
C ALA A 61 10.88 1.99 9.98
N PHE A 62 10.71 2.17 8.67
CA PHE A 62 9.64 3.00 8.11
C PHE A 62 8.29 2.27 8.11
N GLN A 63 8.27 0.95 7.93
CA GLN A 63 7.06 0.14 8.17
C GLN A 63 6.55 0.36 9.61
N ALA A 64 7.46 0.27 10.59
CA ALA A 64 7.12 0.52 11.99
C ALA A 64 6.66 1.95 12.23
N GLN A 65 7.29 2.95 11.59
CA GLN A 65 6.88 4.34 11.72
C GLN A 65 5.46 4.58 11.20
N VAL A 66 5.12 4.04 10.03
CA VAL A 66 3.76 4.13 9.44
C VAL A 66 2.73 3.53 10.39
N LEU A 67 2.99 2.32 10.90
CA LEU A 67 2.08 1.66 11.82
C LEU A 67 1.95 2.39 13.15
N ASN A 68 3.03 2.96 13.69
CA ASN A 68 2.98 3.72 14.96
C ASN A 68 2.21 5.03 14.83
N GLN A 69 2.17 5.64 13.64
CA GLN A 69 1.46 6.90 13.40
C GLN A 69 -0.04 6.72 13.16
N ASP A 70 -0.45 5.59 12.57
CA ASP A 70 -1.83 5.38 12.13
C ASP A 70 -2.24 3.90 12.24
N ILE A 71 -2.31 3.38 13.48
CA ILE A 71 -2.73 1.99 13.74
C ILE A 71 -4.14 1.75 13.20
N GLU A 72 -5.09 2.62 13.53
CA GLU A 72 -6.50 2.43 13.18
C GLU A 72 -6.74 2.56 11.68
N GLY A 73 -6.12 3.55 11.01
CA GLY A 73 -6.20 3.65 9.56
C GLY A 73 -5.51 2.46 8.87
N PHE A 74 -4.42 1.93 9.43
CA PHE A 74 -3.81 0.73 8.87
C PHE A 74 -4.67 -0.52 9.08
N LYS A 75 -5.36 -0.67 10.22
CA LYS A 75 -6.35 -1.76 10.42
C LYS A 75 -7.48 -1.73 9.39
N GLN A 76 -7.88 -0.54 8.93
CA GLN A 76 -8.89 -0.41 7.87
C GLN A 76 -8.35 -0.81 6.50
N ARG A 77 -7.06 -0.53 6.23
CA ARG A 77 -6.42 -0.80 4.93
C ARG A 77 -5.86 -2.22 4.81
N ASP A 78 -5.47 -2.85 5.91
CA ASP A 78 -4.86 -4.18 5.93
C ASP A 78 -5.62 -5.14 6.89
N PRO A 79 -6.51 -5.99 6.33
CA PRO A 79 -7.23 -6.99 7.11
C PRO A 79 -6.34 -7.99 7.85
N LYS A 80 -5.14 -8.29 7.32
CA LYS A 80 -4.19 -9.21 7.97
C LYS A 80 -3.59 -8.56 9.21
N PHE A 81 -3.23 -7.28 9.13
CA PHE A 81 -2.80 -6.52 10.31
C PHE A 81 -3.90 -6.46 11.36
N LYS A 82 -5.13 -6.13 10.95
CA LYS A 82 -6.27 -6.07 11.87
C LYS A 82 -6.48 -7.38 12.61
N ALA A 83 -6.54 -8.51 11.89
CA ALA A 83 -6.74 -9.82 12.50
C ALA A 83 -5.60 -10.19 13.47
N PHE A 84 -4.35 -9.87 13.09
CA PHE A 84 -3.19 -10.11 13.95
C PHE A 84 -3.23 -9.27 15.23
N TYR A 85 -3.46 -7.96 15.08
CA TYR A 85 -3.50 -7.02 16.19
C TYR A 85 -4.65 -7.34 17.16
N ASP A 86 -5.86 -7.53 16.62
CA ASP A 86 -7.04 -7.83 17.44
C ASP A 86 -6.91 -9.19 18.12
N GLY A 87 -6.32 -10.18 17.45
CA GLY A 87 -6.04 -11.49 18.05
C GLY A 87 -5.08 -11.39 19.25
N ILE A 88 -4.02 -10.58 19.16
CA ILE A 88 -3.12 -10.36 20.31
C ILE A 88 -3.85 -9.62 21.44
N ARG A 89 -4.66 -8.60 21.13
CA ARG A 89 -5.41 -7.86 22.16
C ARG A 89 -6.52 -8.70 22.81
N GLN A 90 -7.15 -9.62 22.08
CA GLN A 90 -8.21 -10.49 22.58
C GLN A 90 -7.68 -11.65 23.44
N HIS A 91 -6.54 -12.23 23.06
CA HIS A 91 -5.95 -13.38 23.75
C HIS A 91 -4.83 -13.01 24.73
N GLY A 92 -4.33 -11.77 24.67
CA GLY A 92 -3.39 -11.21 25.63
C GLY A 92 -4.07 -10.93 26.96
N SER A 93 -3.96 -11.87 27.90
CA SER A 93 -4.33 -11.65 29.30
C SER A 93 -3.63 -10.40 29.85
N ASN A 94 -4.32 -9.26 29.96
CA ASN A 94 -3.87 -8.00 30.58
C ASN A 94 -2.87 -7.12 29.80
N ASP A 95 -3.09 -6.84 28.52
CA ASP A 95 -2.36 -5.75 27.83
C ASP A 95 -0.83 -5.88 27.91
N ILE A 96 -0.34 -7.13 27.94
CA ILE A 96 1.09 -7.48 28.12
C ILE A 96 1.96 -6.80 27.06
N TYR A 97 1.41 -6.59 25.87
CA TYR A 97 2.11 -6.00 24.75
C TYR A 97 1.59 -4.60 24.46
N THR A 98 2.50 -3.63 24.51
CA THR A 98 2.28 -2.30 23.96
C THR A 98 2.03 -2.36 22.45
N ASP A 99 1.37 -1.33 21.91
CA ASP A 99 1.17 -1.19 20.47
C ASP A 99 2.43 -1.37 19.65
N ARG A 100 3.51 -0.73 20.09
CA ARG A 100 4.80 -0.81 19.44
C ARG A 100 5.33 -2.25 19.38
N GLN A 101 5.14 -3.04 20.44
CA GLN A 101 5.56 -4.44 20.46
C GLN A 101 4.71 -5.28 19.49
N ILE A 102 3.40 -5.06 19.46
CA ILE A 102 2.50 -5.75 18.51
C ILE A 102 2.89 -5.42 17.06
N ILE A 103 3.18 -4.14 16.77
CA ILE A 103 3.64 -3.68 15.46
C ILE A 103 4.94 -4.38 15.05
N LEU A 104 5.93 -4.43 15.95
CA LEU A 104 7.21 -5.08 15.65
C LEU A 104 7.04 -6.59 15.41
N MET A 105 6.21 -7.27 16.21
CA MET A 105 5.89 -8.69 15.98
C MET A 105 5.18 -8.92 14.64
N PHE A 106 4.31 -8.00 14.22
CA PHE A 106 3.65 -8.09 12.92
C PHE A 106 4.64 -7.96 11.77
N ILE A 107 5.54 -6.98 11.84
CA ILE A 107 6.56 -6.76 10.80
C ILE A 107 7.49 -7.97 10.75
N ASP A 108 7.98 -8.45 11.89
CA ASP A 108 8.82 -9.66 11.97
C ASP A 108 8.12 -10.87 11.33
N LYS A 109 6.85 -11.11 11.68
CA LYS A 109 6.03 -12.16 11.05
C LYS A 109 5.91 -11.98 9.53
N ARG A 110 5.79 -10.75 9.02
CA ARG A 110 5.71 -10.51 7.58
C ARG A 110 7.03 -10.78 6.89
N GLU A 111 8.15 -10.33 7.45
CA GLU A 111 9.49 -10.58 6.88
C GLU A 111 9.78 -12.09 6.80
N VAL A 112 9.37 -12.89 7.79
CA VAL A 112 9.52 -14.36 7.76
C VAL A 112 8.67 -15.03 6.68
N ASN A 113 7.52 -14.46 6.30
CA ASN A 113 6.61 -15.05 5.31
C ASN A 113 6.85 -14.52 3.88
N LYS A 114 7.92 -13.77 3.63
CA LYS A 114 8.28 -13.29 2.29
C LYS A 114 9.04 -14.32 1.44
N ASP A 115 9.41 -15.46 2.03
CA ASP A 115 9.96 -16.66 1.37
C ASP A 115 8.89 -17.74 1.18
#